data_AF-A0A958LZD7-F1
#
_entry.id   AF-A0A958LZD7-F1
#
_cell.length_a   1.000
_cell.length_b   1.000
_cell.length_c   1.000
_cell.angle_alpha   90.00
_cell.angle_beta   90.00
_cell.angle_gamma   90.00
#
_symmetry.space_group_name_H-M   'P 1'
#
loop_
_entity.id
_entity.type
_entity.pdbx_description
1 polymer ?
#
loop_
_entity_poly.entity_id
_entity_poly.type
_entity_poly.pdbx_seq_one_letter_code
_entity_poly.pdbx_strand_id
1 'polypeptide(L)'
;MNKKTIEIRNTITKLENPFPKDDLITSYKDFLKFRAELPFYQFNLNVLTSLIKLSNDTWDTKERISRISIIQLIKRYGFKEDVNVSYYRFLKVNKPSKELRISLFKLFKRCFEKNTPLTNKQSLEAKRICNSMLF
;
A
#
# COMPACT_ATOMS: atom_id res chain seq x y z
N MET A 1 21.18 -6.46 5.52
CA MET A 1 21.46 -5.08 5.08
C MET A 1 21.53 -4.18 6.32
N ASN A 2 22.60 -3.40 6.47
CA ASN A 2 22.79 -2.50 7.61
C ASN A 2 21.75 -1.36 7.59
N LYS A 3 21.22 -0.93 8.75
CA LYS A 3 20.25 0.17 8.87
C LYS A 3 20.74 1.44 8.17
N LYS A 4 22.03 1.76 8.32
CA LYS A 4 22.68 2.93 7.70
C LYS A 4 22.61 2.91 6.17
N THR A 5 22.71 1.73 5.55
CA THR A 5 22.62 1.57 4.08
C THR A 5 21.20 1.81 3.56
N ILE A 6 20.18 1.41 4.32
CA ILE A 6 18.77 1.64 3.98
C ILE A 6 18.44 3.13 4.05
N GLU A 7 18.91 3.82 5.08
CA GLU A 7 18.70 5.26 5.27
C GLU A 7 19.34 6.09 4.15
N ILE A 8 20.56 5.75 3.74
CA ILE A 8 21.23 6.41 2.62
C ILE A 8 20.44 6.22 1.32
N ARG A 9 20.01 4.99 1.01
CA ARG A 9 19.20 4.72 -0.19
C ARG A 9 17.86 5.45 -0.20
N ASN A 10 17.16 5.48 0.94
CA ASN A 10 15.90 6.20 1.07
C ASN A 10 16.11 7.71 0.87
N THR A 11 17.19 8.26 1.42
CA THR A 11 17.55 9.67 1.24
C THR A 11 17.85 10.00 -0.22
N ILE A 12 18.65 9.17 -0.89
CA ILE A 12 18.95 9.32 -2.33
C ILE A 12 17.66 9.24 -3.14
N THR A 13 16.83 8.22 -2.92
CA THR A 13 15.57 8.05 -3.66
C THR A 13 14.64 9.24 -3.45
N LYS A 14 14.59 9.79 -2.23
CA LYS A 14 13.79 10.98 -1.94
C LYS A 14 14.30 12.22 -2.67
N LEU A 15 15.61 12.34 -2.86
CA LEU A 15 16.24 13.43 -3.62
C LEU A 15 16.00 13.27 -5.13
N GLU A 16 16.20 12.06 -5.65
CA GLU A 16 16.04 11.75 -7.08
C GLU A 16 14.56 11.70 -7.50
N ASN A 17 13.66 11.32 -6.58
CA ASN A 17 12.23 11.15 -6.78
C ASN A 17 11.92 10.47 -8.13
N PRO A 18 12.40 9.24 -8.35
CA PRO A 18 12.31 8.60 -9.66
C PRO A 18 10.87 8.19 -10.00
N PHE A 19 10.54 8.19 -11.30
CA PHE A 19 9.29 7.63 -11.80
C PHE A 19 9.40 6.09 -11.89
N PRO A 20 8.56 5.32 -11.18
CA PRO A 20 8.64 3.87 -11.19
C PRO A 20 8.09 3.32 -12.51
N LYS A 21 8.68 2.22 -12.97
CA LYS A 21 8.13 1.42 -14.07
C LYS A 21 6.77 0.84 -13.70
N ASP A 22 5.91 0.65 -14.69
CA ASP A 22 4.55 0.13 -14.49
C ASP A 22 4.53 -1.26 -13.84
N ASP A 23 5.53 -2.08 -14.15
CA ASP A 23 5.73 -3.45 -13.68
C ASP A 23 6.68 -3.55 -12.48
N LEU A 24 6.95 -2.44 -11.77
CA LEU A 24 7.88 -2.43 -10.63
C LEU A 24 7.50 -3.45 -9.55
N ILE A 25 6.21 -3.72 -9.37
CA ILE A 25 5.70 -4.71 -8.42
C ILE A 25 4.74 -5.64 -9.15
N THR A 26 5.20 -6.86 -9.45
CA THR A 26 4.34 -7.92 -10.03
C THR A 26 4.12 -9.07 -9.05
N SER A 27 4.99 -9.20 -8.06
CA SER A 27 5.01 -10.32 -7.11
C SER A 27 5.23 -9.87 -5.67
N TYR A 28 5.02 -10.78 -4.71
CA TYR A 28 5.35 -10.53 -3.30
C TYR A 28 6.86 -10.32 -3.08
N LYS A 29 7.71 -10.95 -3.91
CA LYS A 29 9.16 -10.76 -3.88
C LYS A 29 9.54 -9.32 -4.22
N ASP A 30 8.92 -8.75 -5.25
CA ASP A 30 9.13 -7.36 -5.64
C ASP A 30 8.66 -6.40 -4.54
N PHE A 31 7.50 -6.68 -3.95
CA PHE A 31 7.04 -5.94 -2.78
C PHE A 31 8.08 -5.94 -1.65
N LEU A 32 8.64 -7.10 -1.29
CA LEU A 32 9.66 -7.17 -0.24
C LEU A 32 10.91 -6.36 -0.57
N LYS A 33 11.30 -6.32 -1.85
CA LYS A 33 12.44 -5.53 -2.35
C LYS A 33 12.18 -4.03 -2.25
N PHE A 34 11.02 -3.56 -2.72
CA PHE A 34 10.75 -2.13 -2.89
C PHE A 34 9.92 -1.48 -1.77
N ARG A 35 9.36 -2.23 -0.81
CA ARG A 35 8.46 -1.69 0.25
C ARG A 35 9.02 -0.53 1.08
N ALA A 36 10.35 -0.42 1.20
CA ALA A 36 11.01 0.63 1.95
C ALA A 36 11.21 1.90 1.12
N GLU A 37 11.52 1.74 -0.16
CA GLU A 37 11.92 2.82 -1.07
C GLU A 37 10.71 3.41 -1.82
N LEU A 38 9.70 2.58 -2.14
CA LEU A 38 8.55 2.97 -2.94
C LEU A 38 7.81 4.25 -2.47
N PRO A 39 7.65 4.54 -1.15
CA PRO A 39 7.05 5.80 -0.71
C PRO A 39 7.77 7.07 -1.20
N PHE A 40 9.03 6.96 -1.62
CA PHE A 40 9.86 8.07 -2.12
C PHE A 40 9.88 8.18 -3.65
N TYR A 41 9.18 7.27 -4.35
CA TYR A 41 9.02 7.35 -5.80
C TYR A 41 7.86 8.28 -6.16
N GLN A 42 7.85 8.76 -7.40
CA GLN A 42 6.67 9.42 -7.95
C GLN A 42 5.49 8.45 -7.99
N PHE A 43 4.29 9.04 -7.95
CA PHE A 43 3.06 8.28 -8.02
C PHE A 43 2.83 7.72 -9.42
N ASN A 44 2.65 6.40 -9.50
CA ASN A 44 2.25 5.68 -10.69
C ASN A 44 1.00 4.83 -10.34
N LEU A 45 -0.06 5.02 -11.12
CA LEU A 45 -1.33 4.32 -10.95
C LEU A 45 -1.20 2.80 -11.17
N ASN A 46 -0.37 2.36 -12.11
CA ASN A 46 -0.17 0.94 -12.41
C ASN A 46 0.49 0.22 -11.23
N VAL A 47 1.42 0.87 -10.55
CA VAL A 47 2.05 0.34 -9.34
C VAL A 47 1.06 0.26 -8.18
N LEU A 48 0.22 1.28 -7.98
CA LEU A 48 -0.84 1.24 -6.96
C LEU A 48 -1.84 0.10 -7.25
N THR A 49 -2.26 -0.04 -8.50
CA THR A 49 -3.18 -1.09 -8.93
C THR A 49 -2.58 -2.47 -8.67
N SER A 50 -1.30 -2.65 -8.98
CA SER A 50 -0.58 -3.90 -8.75
C SER A 50 -0.44 -4.22 -7.27
N LEU A 51 -0.22 -3.24 -6.39
CA LEU A 51 -0.23 -3.44 -4.94
C LEU A 51 -1.59 -3.90 -4.41
N ILE A 52 -2.68 -3.27 -4.87
CA ILE A 52 -4.04 -3.63 -4.48
C ILE A 52 -4.38 -5.05 -4.98
N LYS A 53 -4.02 -5.36 -6.22
CA LYS A 53 -4.18 -6.69 -6.82
C LYS A 53 -3.41 -7.74 -6.01
N LEU A 54 -2.11 -7.51 -5.77
CA LEU A 54 -1.26 -8.39 -4.97
C LEU A 54 -1.89 -8.67 -3.59
N SER A 55 -2.40 -7.63 -2.91
CA SER A 55 -3.04 -7.80 -1.60
C SER A 55 -4.32 -8.62 -1.65
N ASN A 56 -5.12 -8.48 -2.71
CA ASN A 56 -6.36 -9.23 -2.89
C ASN A 56 -6.12 -10.69 -3.28
N ASP A 57 -5.16 -10.94 -4.16
CA ASP A 57 -4.81 -12.26 -4.69
C ASP A 57 -4.14 -13.13 -3.61
N THR A 58 -3.32 -12.50 -2.77
CA THR A 58 -2.61 -13.20 -1.69
C THR A 58 -3.41 -13.31 -0.39
N TRP A 59 -4.61 -12.73 -0.30
CA TRP A 59 -5.32 -12.57 0.96
C TRP A 59 -5.60 -13.90 1.65
N ASP A 60 -6.16 -14.89 0.96
CA ASP A 60 -6.58 -16.18 1.56
C ASP A 60 -5.50 -17.27 1.42
N THR A 61 -4.32 -16.92 0.90
CA THR A 61 -3.24 -17.88 0.72
C THR A 61 -2.70 -18.36 2.06
N LYS A 62 -2.27 -19.62 2.12
CA LYS A 62 -1.57 -20.21 3.27
C LYS A 62 -0.13 -19.71 3.41
N GLU A 63 0.34 -18.91 2.46
CA GLU A 63 1.67 -18.34 2.47
C GLU A 63 1.85 -17.28 3.56
N ARG A 64 3.09 -17.14 4.03
CA ARG A 64 3.45 -16.14 5.04
C ARG A 64 3.56 -14.75 4.40
N ILE A 65 2.42 -14.12 4.20
CA ILE A 65 2.30 -12.79 3.61
C ILE A 65 2.08 -11.74 4.70
N SER A 66 2.94 -10.71 4.71
CA SER A 66 2.77 -9.52 5.57
C SER A 66 1.68 -8.59 5.03
N ARG A 67 0.43 -9.02 5.17
CA ARG A 67 -0.78 -8.32 4.69
C ARG A 67 -0.88 -6.89 5.20
N ILE A 68 -0.61 -6.67 6.49
CA ILE A 68 -0.60 -5.33 7.10
C ILE A 68 0.43 -4.41 6.44
N SER A 69 1.63 -4.91 6.16
CA SER A 69 2.65 -4.09 5.51
C SER A 69 2.27 -3.68 4.09
N ILE A 70 1.54 -4.53 3.35
CA ILE A 70 1.02 -4.18 2.02
C ILE A 70 -0.02 -3.08 2.14
N ILE A 71 -1.00 -3.21 3.04
CA ILE A 71 -2.04 -2.19 3.27
C ILE A 71 -1.41 -0.85 3.69
N GLN A 72 -0.42 -0.86 4.60
CA GLN A 72 0.32 0.33 5.00
C GLN A 72 1.07 0.98 3.83
N LEU A 73 1.61 0.18 2.91
CA LEU A 73 2.28 0.70 1.73
C LEU A 73 1.28 1.29 0.74
N ILE A 74 0.14 0.64 0.49
CA ILE A 74 -0.96 1.18 -0.31
C ILE A 74 -1.39 2.55 0.21
N LYS A 75 -1.55 2.69 1.53
CA LYS A 75 -1.85 3.97 2.17
C LYS A 75 -0.79 5.02 1.85
N ARG A 76 0.48 4.75 2.18
CA ARG A 76 1.58 5.73 2.02
C ARG A 76 1.83 6.10 0.56
N TYR A 77 1.71 5.13 -0.34
CA TYR A 77 2.00 5.33 -1.76
C TYR A 77 0.81 5.98 -2.49
N GLY A 78 -0.40 5.48 -2.25
CA GLY A 78 -1.61 5.81 -3.01
C GLY A 78 -2.45 6.96 -2.47
N PHE A 79 -2.24 7.40 -1.22
CA PHE A 79 -3.05 8.45 -0.60
C PHE A 79 -2.21 9.69 -0.30
N LYS A 80 -2.84 10.87 -0.42
CA LYS A 80 -2.29 12.15 0.05
C LYS A 80 -2.71 12.38 1.49
N GLU A 81 -1.82 13.01 2.26
CA GLU A 81 -2.19 13.61 3.54
C GLU A 81 -2.37 15.10 3.27
N ASP A 82 -3.57 15.62 3.50
CA ASP A 82 -3.78 17.06 3.49
C ASP A 82 -3.25 17.61 4.81
N VAL A 83 -2.24 18.48 4.74
CA VAL A 83 -1.59 19.07 5.92
C VAL A 83 -2.50 20.12 6.57
N ASN A 84 -3.49 20.64 5.83
CA ASN A 84 -4.33 21.77 6.26
C ASN A 84 -5.72 21.34 6.73
N VAL A 85 -6.14 20.09 6.49
CA VAL A 85 -7.45 19.60 6.92
C VAL A 85 -7.25 18.26 7.62
N SER A 86 -7.41 18.29 8.94
CA SER A 86 -6.99 17.27 9.92
C SER A 86 -7.58 15.86 9.74
N TYR A 87 -8.35 15.58 8.70
CA TYR A 87 -9.08 14.31 8.58
C TYR A 87 -9.22 13.70 7.19
N TYR A 88 -8.87 14.39 6.09
CA TYR A 88 -9.18 13.87 4.75
C TYR A 88 -7.95 13.28 4.05
N ARG A 89 -7.97 11.97 3.78
CA ARG A 89 -7.00 11.33 2.87
C ARG A 89 -7.65 11.01 1.52
N PHE A 90 -7.29 11.77 0.50
CA PHE A 90 -7.71 11.49 -0.87
C PHE A 90 -6.73 10.55 -1.58
N LEU A 91 -7.27 9.69 -2.43
CA LEU A 91 -6.47 8.92 -3.38
C LEU A 91 -5.69 9.89 -4.28
N LYS A 92 -4.39 9.63 -4.52
CA LYS A 92 -3.54 10.44 -5.43
C LYS A 92 -4.06 10.44 -6.87
N VAL A 93 -4.86 9.44 -7.23
CA VAL A 93 -5.49 9.30 -8.54
C VAL A 93 -6.67 10.25 -8.64
N ASN A 94 -6.63 11.15 -9.61
CA ASN A 94 -7.79 11.94 -9.99
C ASN A 94 -8.81 11.03 -10.69
N LYS A 95 -10.04 10.97 -10.17
CA LYS A 95 -11.16 10.18 -10.75
C LYS A 95 -10.76 8.70 -11.02
N PRO A 96 -10.54 7.88 -9.97
CA PRO A 96 -10.16 6.48 -10.14
C PRO A 96 -11.19 5.69 -10.95
N SER A 97 -10.71 4.75 -11.77
CA SER A 97 -11.56 3.87 -12.57
C SER A 97 -12.52 3.05 -11.70
N LYS A 98 -13.61 2.56 -12.30
CA LYS A 98 -14.57 1.70 -11.59
C LYS A 98 -13.88 0.43 -11.06
N GLU A 99 -13.01 -0.16 -11.85
CA GLU A 99 -12.27 -1.38 -11.56
C GLU A 99 -11.33 -1.19 -10.36
N LEU A 100 -10.62 -0.05 -10.33
CA LEU A 100 -9.75 0.29 -9.21
C LEU A 100 -10.55 0.48 -7.92
N ARG A 101 -11.67 1.22 -7.98
CA ARG A 101 -12.55 1.45 -6.83
C ARG A 101 -13.11 0.13 -6.29
N ILE A 102 -13.57 -0.76 -7.16
CA ILE A 102 -14.07 -2.09 -6.77
C ILE A 102 -12.96 -2.92 -6.12
N SER A 103 -11.77 -2.93 -6.71
CA SER A 103 -10.63 -3.71 -6.18
C SER A 103 -10.17 -3.21 -4.82
N LEU A 104 -10.12 -1.89 -4.64
CA LEU A 104 -9.81 -1.26 -3.36
C LEU A 104 -10.90 -1.54 -2.31
N PHE A 105 -12.17 -1.42 -2.69
CA PHE A 105 -13.29 -1.75 -1.81
C PHE A 105 -13.28 -3.22 -1.39
N LYS A 106 -12.97 -4.14 -2.31
CA LYS A 106 -12.82 -5.57 -2.01
C LYS A 106 -11.75 -5.80 -0.95
N LEU A 107 -10.59 -5.14 -1.09
CA LEU A 107 -9.52 -5.21 -0.09
C LEU A 107 -9.98 -4.67 1.27
N PHE A 108 -10.69 -3.55 1.28
CA PHE A 108 -11.22 -2.99 2.52
C PHE A 108 -12.22 -3.93 3.18
N LYS A 109 -13.21 -4.43 2.43
CA LYS A 109 -14.19 -5.40 2.92
C LYS A 109 -13.53 -6.59 3.61
N ARG A 110 -12.49 -7.16 2.99
CA ARG A 110 -11.70 -8.28 3.56
C ARG A 110 -11.08 -7.96 4.93
N CYS A 111 -10.74 -6.70 5.20
CA CYS A 111 -10.23 -6.29 6.52
C CYS A 111 -11.29 -6.31 7.63
N PHE A 112 -12.58 -6.31 7.28
CA PHE A 112 -13.71 -6.31 8.21
C PHE A 112 -14.42 -7.67 8.32
N GLU A 113 -14.03 -8.65 7.52
CA GLU A 113 -14.59 -10.00 7.59
C GLU A 113 -14.28 -10.66 8.95
N LYS A 114 -15.14 -11.58 9.41
CA LYS A 114 -14.93 -12.29 10.68
C LYS A 114 -13.80 -13.33 10.57
N ASN A 115 -13.68 -13.99 9.41
CA ASN A 115 -12.74 -15.09 9.17
C ASN A 115 -11.49 -14.60 8.44
N THR A 116 -10.76 -13.65 9.05
CA THR A 116 -9.53 -13.12 8.45
C THR A 116 -8.31 -14.00 8.79
N PRO A 117 -7.29 -14.06 7.93
CA PRO A 117 -6.00 -14.69 8.24
C PRO A 117 -5.13 -13.86 9.21
N LEU A 118 -5.65 -12.75 9.75
CA LEU A 118 -4.95 -11.84 10.65
C LEU A 118 -5.26 -12.20 12.11
N THR A 119 -4.29 -12.01 12.98
CA THR A 119 -4.52 -12.03 14.43
C THR A 119 -5.46 -10.88 14.85
N ASN A 120 -6.09 -10.96 16.03
CA ASN A 120 -6.97 -9.90 16.52
C ASN A 120 -6.30 -8.51 16.53
N LYS A 121 -5.04 -8.43 16.95
CA LYS A 121 -4.25 -7.19 16.94
C LYS A 121 -4.06 -6.64 15.52
N GLN A 122 -3.69 -7.52 14.58
CA GLN A 122 -3.52 -7.14 13.18
C GLN A 122 -4.84 -6.76 12.51
N SER A 123 -5.95 -7.43 12.84
CA SER A 123 -7.28 -7.09 12.35
C SER A 123 -7.68 -5.68 12.80
N LEU A 124 -7.49 -5.36 14.08
CA LEU A 124 -7.74 -4.01 14.60
C LEU A 124 -6.90 -2.95 13.89
N GLU A 125 -5.62 -3.26 13.65
CA GLU A 125 -4.72 -2.38 12.91
C GLU A 125 -5.15 -2.19 11.45
N ALA A 126 -5.52 -3.27 10.76
CA ALA A 126 -6.00 -3.23 9.38
C ALA A 126 -7.25 -2.35 9.26
N LYS A 127 -8.21 -2.52 10.16
CA LYS A 127 -9.43 -1.70 10.23
C LYS A 127 -9.11 -0.23 10.46
N ARG A 128 -8.20 0.08 11.38
CA ARG A 128 -7.74 1.46 11.64
C ARG A 128 -7.11 2.08 10.39
N ILE A 129 -6.25 1.33 9.69
CA ILE A 129 -5.61 1.82 8.46
C ILE A 129 -6.65 2.05 7.36
N CYS A 130 -7.58 1.11 7.15
CA CYS A 130 -8.64 1.22 6.14
C CYS A 130 -9.56 2.40 6.41
N ASN A 131 -10.03 2.57 7.64
CA ASN A 131 -10.84 3.73 8.01
C ASN A 131 -10.10 5.04 7.72
N SER A 132 -8.80 5.10 8.02
CA SER A 132 -7.99 6.30 7.76
C SER A 132 -7.76 6.65 6.28
N MET A 133 -8.28 5.83 5.37
CA MET A 133 -8.28 6.04 3.91
C MET A 133 -9.68 6.28 3.33
N LEU A 134 -10.73 6.14 4.15
CA LEU A 134 -12.13 6.33 3.78
C LEU A 134 -12.68 7.69 4.25
N PHE A 135 -12.01 8.32 5.20
CA PHE A 135 -12.35 9.61 5.77
C PHE A 135 -11.32 10.66 5.35
#